data_AF-A0A5C6FEG4-F1
#
_entry.id   AF-A0A5C6FEG4-F1
#
_cell.length_a   1.000
_cell.length_b   1.000
_cell.length_c   1.000
_cell.angle_alpha   90.00
_cell.angle_beta   90.00
_cell.angle_gamma   90.00
#
_symmetry.space_group_name_H-M   'P 1'
#
loop_
_entity.id
_entity.type
_entity.pdbx_description
1 polymer ?
#
loop_
_entity_poly.entity_id
_entity_poly.type
_entity_poly.pdbx_seq_one_letter_code
_entity_poly.pdbx_strand_id
1 'polypeptide(L)'
;MIFRAFAASAILTSLLTTFAFAENKDFSLLVGKAPSDSNVLTLVNADLIRSSDFYKSAAASEGDIPFPGLESVKQFVAASRWRLPEGSAIFETMIVYLDGVSASDVIANDQASESSKFPEGTIPVKLSADTLGLYYPNDRQAAMRWADSGEINFQSDYLSKGIGYAENNDTQIVFAVDLDNALDPASMRSWIESNPFPGSTQLNPQSAANIIASLDGCTMGIKCTDKAVASWRFDFGANVKTLELVAKPLILNLIDRLGLSLTSMQTWEARVNDKSLFITGELSPSDIRVLMSVLAKSPESLDQLQLSKESAGSPNSSLTKVESTKMHYDMLNKILRDITHPTNSILTSGAKANYLERYASKIDGLPILNVDEDLLGTSAEIAMRLRTQSEGLRGNQIKAGNYSNNSREYSYNGGSYGLRYGLSDQQVAKHLGRASSALSGVEQKKQIANLMADLRRTLTQRYQVEF
;
A
#
# COMPACT_ATOMS: atom_id res chain seq x y z
N MET A 1 1.16 -53.80 28.03
CA MET A 1 0.69 -52.98 29.17
C MET A 1 1.89 -52.20 29.69
N ILE A 2 1.84 -50.87 29.54
CA ILE A 2 2.60 -49.84 30.27
C ILE A 2 4.13 -49.79 30.06
N PHE A 3 4.58 -48.95 29.12
CA PHE A 3 5.78 -48.13 29.29
C PHE A 3 5.36 -46.66 29.14
N ARG A 4 5.20 -45.99 30.28
CA ARG A 4 5.09 -44.54 30.44
C ARG A 4 5.69 -44.19 31.78
N ALA A 5 6.48 -43.12 31.79
CA ALA A 5 6.50 -42.05 32.79
C ALA A 5 7.88 -41.73 33.40
N PHE A 6 8.34 -40.51 33.10
CA PHE A 6 9.00 -39.52 33.98
C PHE A 6 10.38 -39.88 34.55
N ALA A 7 11.35 -38.98 34.71
CA ALA A 7 11.53 -37.57 34.38
C ALA A 7 12.97 -37.19 34.81
N ALA A 8 13.60 -36.27 34.08
CA ALA A 8 13.98 -34.94 34.55
C ALA A 8 14.99 -34.86 35.71
N SER A 9 16.23 -34.51 35.38
CA SER A 9 17.01 -33.45 36.05
C SER A 9 18.42 -33.43 35.48
N ALA A 10 18.71 -32.51 34.57
CA ALA A 10 20.07 -31.96 34.37
C ALA A 10 20.12 -31.00 33.15
N ILE A 11 19.26 -29.97 33.09
CA ILE A 11 19.58 -28.76 32.32
C ILE A 11 18.96 -27.58 33.08
N LEU A 12 19.62 -27.16 34.15
CA LEU A 12 19.37 -25.88 34.80
C LEU A 12 20.73 -25.26 35.10
N THR A 13 20.87 -23.97 34.77
CA THR A 13 21.98 -23.02 34.98
C THR A 13 23.05 -22.88 33.87
N SER A 14 23.26 -21.61 33.49
CA SER A 14 24.14 -21.02 32.45
C SER A 14 23.54 -21.06 31.03
N LEU A 15 23.26 -19.99 30.28
CA LEU A 15 23.51 -18.55 30.41
C LEU A 15 22.20 -17.78 30.16
N LEU A 16 21.75 -17.00 31.13
CA LEU A 16 20.88 -15.85 30.90
C LEU A 16 21.79 -14.64 30.65
N THR A 17 22.27 -14.50 29.42
CA THR A 17 22.62 -13.18 28.91
C THR A 17 21.32 -12.55 28.43
N THR A 18 20.70 -11.77 29.31
CA THR A 18 19.71 -10.76 28.92
C THR A 18 20.41 -9.75 28.02
N PHE A 19 20.36 -9.97 26.71
CA PHE A 19 20.52 -8.87 25.78
C PHE A 19 19.31 -7.97 25.96
N ALA A 20 19.53 -6.78 26.51
CA ALA A 20 18.56 -5.70 26.46
C ALA A 20 18.46 -5.22 24.99
N PHE A 21 17.54 -5.83 24.23
CA PHE A 21 17.09 -5.33 22.91
C PHE A 21 15.58 -5.05 22.94
N ALA A 22 15.09 -4.45 24.04
CA ALA A 22 13.65 -4.24 24.26
C ALA A 22 13.16 -2.79 24.05
N GLU A 23 14.02 -1.84 23.67
CA GLU A 23 13.60 -0.44 23.54
C GLU A 23 12.96 -0.09 22.18
N ASN A 24 13.16 -0.91 21.14
CA ASN A 24 12.89 -0.55 19.75
C ASN A 24 11.58 -1.09 19.15
N LYS A 25 10.59 -1.53 19.95
CA LYS A 25 9.34 -2.12 19.43
C LYS A 25 8.06 -1.48 19.94
N ASP A 26 8.15 -0.52 20.84
CA ASP A 26 6.97 0.09 21.42
C ASP A 26 6.39 1.15 20.46
N PHE A 27 5.28 0.79 19.82
CA PHE A 27 4.51 1.69 18.97
C PHE A 27 3.48 2.49 19.77
N SER A 28 3.27 2.20 21.06
CA SER A 28 2.18 2.76 21.88
C SER A 28 2.15 4.28 21.85
N LEU A 29 3.32 4.93 21.95
CA LEU A 29 3.44 6.40 21.90
C LEU A 29 2.96 6.98 20.57
N LEU A 30 3.31 6.36 19.45
CA LEU A 30 2.92 6.84 18.12
C LEU A 30 1.46 6.50 17.81
N VAL A 31 1.01 5.30 18.20
CA VAL A 31 -0.37 4.88 17.99
C VAL A 31 -1.33 5.71 18.83
N GLY A 32 -0.95 6.12 20.05
CA GLY A 32 -1.74 7.04 20.87
C GLY A 32 -2.00 8.41 20.22
N LYS A 33 -1.25 8.77 19.16
CA LYS A 33 -1.45 10.01 18.38
C LYS A 33 -2.24 9.81 17.09
N ALA A 34 -2.62 8.60 16.73
CA ALA A 34 -3.37 8.37 15.50
C ALA A 34 -4.83 8.85 15.63
N PRO A 35 -5.44 9.35 14.52
CA PRO A 35 -6.83 9.79 14.54
C PRO A 35 -7.76 8.65 14.99
N SER A 36 -8.66 8.96 15.91
CA SER A 36 -9.52 7.97 16.57
C SER A 36 -10.49 7.26 15.65
N ASP A 37 -10.85 7.89 14.53
CA ASP A 37 -11.79 7.36 13.54
C ASP A 37 -11.11 6.63 12.38
N SER A 38 -9.82 6.27 12.56
CA SER A 38 -9.09 5.42 11.61
C SER A 38 -9.63 3.99 11.65
N ASN A 39 -9.85 3.40 10.48
CA ASN A 39 -10.17 1.97 10.31
C ASN A 39 -9.05 1.20 9.62
N VAL A 40 -7.91 1.84 9.39
CA VAL A 40 -6.69 1.25 8.85
C VAL A 40 -5.50 1.76 9.65
N LEU A 41 -4.62 0.84 10.03
CA LEU A 41 -3.40 1.13 10.76
C LEU A 41 -2.22 0.39 10.12
N THR A 42 -1.10 1.09 9.92
CA THR A 42 0.17 0.51 9.53
C THR A 42 1.24 0.89 10.54
N LEU A 43 2.00 -0.11 10.99
CA LEU A 43 3.14 0.04 11.88
C LEU A 43 4.39 -0.39 11.12
N VAL A 44 5.40 0.46 11.06
CA VAL A 44 6.65 0.16 10.36
C VAL A 44 7.84 0.43 11.26
N ASN A 45 8.65 -0.61 11.48
CA ASN A 45 9.93 -0.53 12.16
C ASN A 45 11.06 -0.49 11.13
N ALA A 46 11.38 0.71 10.66
CA ALA A 46 12.34 0.94 9.60
C ALA A 46 13.77 0.55 10.01
N ASP A 47 14.16 0.74 11.27
CA ASP A 47 15.47 0.31 11.79
C ASP A 47 15.68 -1.20 11.67
N LEU A 48 14.68 -1.98 12.09
CA LEU A 48 14.75 -3.43 11.98
C LEU A 48 14.77 -3.88 10.51
N ILE A 49 14.02 -3.23 9.63
CA ILE A 49 14.08 -3.52 8.18
C ILE A 49 15.48 -3.27 7.64
N ARG A 50 16.07 -2.10 7.89
CA ARG A 50 17.40 -1.73 7.38
C ARG A 50 18.51 -2.63 7.91
N SER A 51 18.37 -3.11 9.16
CA SER A 51 19.34 -4.03 9.75
C SER A 51 19.33 -5.45 9.14
N SER A 52 18.25 -5.80 8.42
CA SER A 52 18.04 -7.14 7.87
C SER A 52 18.95 -7.46 6.69
N ASP A 53 19.26 -8.75 6.50
CA ASP A 53 20.04 -9.20 5.34
C ASP A 53 19.25 -9.10 4.03
N PHE A 54 17.92 -9.17 4.11
CA PHE A 54 17.00 -8.88 3.02
C PHE A 54 17.20 -7.45 2.49
N TYR A 55 17.24 -6.45 3.38
CA TYR A 55 17.46 -5.06 2.97
C TYR A 55 18.83 -4.88 2.31
N LYS A 56 19.90 -5.42 2.92
CA LYS A 56 21.26 -5.35 2.35
C LYS A 56 21.34 -6.00 0.98
N SER A 57 20.67 -7.14 0.80
CA SER A 57 20.61 -7.84 -0.49
C SER A 57 19.85 -7.00 -1.53
N ALA A 58 18.71 -6.42 -1.14
CA ALA A 58 17.93 -5.55 -2.02
C ALA A 58 18.74 -4.32 -2.44
N ALA A 59 19.46 -3.68 -1.50
CA ALA A 59 20.32 -2.54 -1.77
C ALA A 59 21.43 -2.89 -2.78
N ALA A 60 22.08 -4.05 -2.60
CA ALA A 60 23.10 -4.52 -3.52
C ALA A 60 22.57 -4.80 -4.94
N SER A 61 21.32 -5.25 -5.07
CA SER A 61 20.72 -5.59 -6.37
C SER A 61 19.99 -4.45 -7.07
N GLU A 62 19.44 -3.49 -6.33
CA GLU A 62 18.51 -2.47 -6.84
C GLU A 62 18.99 -1.03 -6.58
N GLY A 63 20.18 -0.86 -5.99
CA GLY A 63 20.78 0.42 -5.62
C GLY A 63 20.66 0.72 -4.12
N ASP A 64 21.49 1.65 -3.62
CA ASP A 64 21.73 1.88 -2.18
C ASP A 64 20.48 2.16 -1.33
N ILE A 65 19.37 2.62 -1.95
CA ILE A 65 18.10 2.94 -1.27
C ILE A 65 16.99 2.06 -1.86
N PRO A 66 16.87 0.78 -1.45
CA PRO A 66 15.88 -0.14 -2.02
C PRO A 66 14.44 0.30 -1.68
N PHE A 67 14.23 0.92 -0.52
CA PHE A 67 12.94 1.41 -0.02
C PHE A 67 13.03 2.88 0.41
N PRO A 68 12.81 3.83 -0.52
CA PRO A 68 12.87 5.26 -0.23
C PRO A 68 11.98 5.68 0.96
N GLY A 69 12.48 6.60 1.79
CA GLY A 69 11.79 7.09 3.00
C GLY A 69 12.02 6.25 4.27
N LEU A 70 12.68 5.09 4.20
CA LEU A 70 13.05 4.33 5.40
C LEU A 70 14.36 4.79 6.05
N GLU A 71 15.19 5.56 5.34
CA GLU A 71 16.56 5.87 5.80
C GLU A 71 16.60 6.79 7.01
N SER A 72 15.65 7.72 7.06
CA SER A 72 15.60 8.79 8.04
C SER A 72 14.57 8.56 9.14
N VAL A 73 14.01 7.37 9.26
CA VAL A 73 13.01 7.08 10.30
C VAL A 73 13.39 5.80 11.03
N LYS A 74 13.28 5.81 12.36
CA LYS A 74 13.44 4.57 13.14
C LYS A 74 12.19 3.72 13.06
N GLN A 75 11.06 4.38 13.26
CA GLN A 75 9.74 3.81 13.19
C GLN A 75 8.72 4.89 12.85
N PHE A 76 7.63 4.48 12.22
CA PHE A 76 6.49 5.35 11.99
C PHE A 76 5.17 4.57 12.05
N VAL A 77 4.11 5.31 12.30
CA VAL A 77 2.73 4.82 12.25
C VAL A 77 2.01 5.57 11.14
N ALA A 78 1.34 4.84 10.26
CA ALA A 78 0.39 5.42 9.33
C ALA A 78 -1.03 5.01 9.73
N ALA A 79 -1.93 5.96 9.77
CA ALA A 79 -3.33 5.71 10.11
C ALA A 79 -4.23 6.37 9.09
N SER A 80 -5.26 5.67 8.63
CA SER A 80 -6.16 6.18 7.62
C SER A 80 -7.60 5.74 7.86
N ARG A 81 -8.52 6.52 7.29
CA ARG A 81 -9.93 6.15 7.24
C ARG A 81 -10.31 5.85 5.81
N TRP A 82 -10.51 4.58 5.50
CA TRP A 82 -10.98 4.12 4.20
C TRP A 82 -12.50 4.07 4.16
N ARG A 83 -13.06 4.52 3.03
CA ARG A 83 -14.43 4.18 2.63
C ARG A 83 -14.40 2.75 2.10
N LEU A 84 -15.05 1.86 2.83
CA LEU A 84 -15.18 0.45 2.50
C LEU A 84 -16.58 0.17 1.91
N PRO A 85 -16.70 -0.77 0.96
CA PRO A 85 -15.65 -1.67 0.45
C PRO A 85 -14.82 -1.11 -0.72
N GLU A 86 -14.91 0.19 -1.03
CA GLU A 86 -14.23 0.79 -2.19
C GLU A 86 -12.71 0.89 -2.02
N GLY A 87 -12.20 0.87 -0.78
CA GLY A 87 -10.77 0.98 -0.49
C GLY A 87 -10.19 2.37 -0.80
N SER A 88 -11.03 3.41 -0.79
CA SER A 88 -10.61 4.80 -1.01
C SER A 88 -10.39 5.51 0.32
N ALA A 89 -9.23 6.12 0.52
CA ALA A 89 -8.96 6.90 1.73
C ALA A 89 -9.77 8.20 1.74
N ILE A 90 -10.41 8.49 2.88
CA ILE A 90 -11.00 9.79 3.23
C ILE A 90 -9.91 10.72 3.73
N PHE A 91 -9.07 10.21 4.64
CA PHE A 91 -7.82 10.83 5.06
C PHE A 91 -6.75 9.77 5.23
N GLU A 92 -5.50 10.22 5.19
CA GLU A 92 -4.31 9.45 5.53
C GLU A 92 -3.44 10.31 6.43
N THR A 93 -2.85 9.68 7.45
CA THR A 93 -1.90 10.32 8.35
C THR A 93 -0.64 9.51 8.46
N MET A 94 0.47 10.20 8.68
CA MET A 94 1.75 9.59 9.06
C MET A 94 2.25 10.26 10.33
N ILE A 95 2.74 9.45 11.26
CA ILE A 95 3.17 9.85 12.59
C ILE A 95 4.59 9.34 12.74
N VAL A 96 5.52 10.27 12.84
CA VAL A 96 6.95 9.99 12.80
C VAL A 96 7.59 10.51 14.07
N TYR A 97 8.34 9.62 14.72
CA TYR A 97 9.24 10.02 15.79
C TYR A 97 10.51 10.65 15.21
N LEU A 98 10.86 11.84 15.68
CA LEU A 98 12.05 12.57 15.27
C LEU A 98 13.17 12.39 16.31
N ASP A 99 14.32 11.87 15.87
CA ASP A 99 15.46 11.69 16.76
C ASP A 99 16.30 12.98 16.88
N GLY A 100 16.16 13.65 18.02
CA GLY A 100 16.97 14.81 18.41
C GLY A 100 16.73 16.08 17.57
N VAL A 101 15.57 16.23 16.93
CA VAL A 101 15.11 17.48 16.31
C VAL A 101 13.66 17.70 16.73
N SER A 102 13.27 18.94 17.02
CA SER A 102 11.88 19.22 17.36
C SER A 102 10.99 19.28 16.12
N ALA A 103 9.76 18.79 16.23
CA ALA A 103 8.77 18.88 15.15
C ALA A 103 8.49 20.35 14.76
N SER A 104 8.58 21.28 15.72
CA SER A 104 8.46 22.72 15.45
C SER A 104 9.57 23.22 14.53
N ASP A 105 10.82 22.81 14.76
CA ASP A 105 11.95 23.24 13.93
C ASP A 105 11.84 22.66 12.52
N VAL A 106 11.44 21.40 12.39
CA VAL A 106 11.20 20.75 11.10
C VAL A 106 10.15 21.52 10.28
N ILE A 107 9.02 21.86 10.90
CA ILE A 107 7.95 22.62 10.24
C ILE A 107 8.39 24.03 9.89
N ALA A 108 9.10 24.73 10.79
CA ALA A 108 9.58 26.08 10.54
C ALA A 108 10.61 26.13 9.39
N ASN A 109 11.52 25.15 9.34
CA ASN A 109 12.51 25.03 8.28
C ASN A 109 11.88 24.75 6.91
N ASP A 110 10.80 23.98 6.88
CA ASP A 110 10.02 23.74 5.67
C ASP A 110 9.32 25.03 5.20
N GLN A 111 8.68 25.77 6.10
CA GLN A 111 8.02 27.04 5.77
C GLN A 111 8.99 28.14 5.33
N ALA A 112 10.24 28.10 5.79
CA ALA A 112 11.30 29.02 5.39
C ALA A 112 11.95 28.65 4.05
N SER A 113 11.70 27.44 3.53
CA SER A 113 12.22 26.97 2.25
C SER A 113 11.42 27.53 1.08
N GLU A 114 12.08 27.82 -0.05
CA GLU A 114 11.41 28.24 -1.29
C GLU A 114 10.49 27.15 -1.88
N SER A 115 10.73 25.89 -1.49
CA SER A 115 9.91 24.73 -1.86
C SER A 115 9.59 23.88 -0.63
N SER A 116 8.32 23.47 -0.51
CA SER A 116 7.88 22.48 0.48
C SER A 116 8.66 21.18 0.27
N LYS A 117 9.24 20.68 1.35
CA LYS A 117 9.91 19.39 1.44
C LYS A 117 8.93 18.27 1.72
N PHE A 118 7.74 18.57 2.24
CA PHE A 118 6.68 17.59 2.48
C PHE A 118 5.96 17.15 1.20
N PRO A 119 5.37 15.94 1.18
CA PRO A 119 4.65 15.44 0.01
C PRO A 119 3.49 16.39 -0.34
N GLU A 120 3.25 16.59 -1.62
CA GLU A 120 2.21 17.50 -2.07
C GLU A 120 0.84 17.14 -1.48
N GLY A 121 0.09 18.18 -1.07
CA GLY A 121 -1.24 18.04 -0.51
C GLY A 121 -1.28 17.56 0.94
N THR A 122 -0.12 17.39 1.59
CA THR A 122 -0.04 17.11 3.03
C THR A 122 0.06 18.40 3.84
N ILE A 123 -0.39 18.34 5.09
CA ILE A 123 -0.24 19.40 6.09
C ILE A 123 0.61 18.83 7.23
N PRO A 124 1.81 19.37 7.47
CA PRO A 124 2.61 18.97 8.60
C PRO A 124 2.07 19.62 9.89
N VAL A 125 1.95 18.84 10.96
CA VAL A 125 1.49 19.28 12.27
C VAL A 125 2.39 18.76 13.38
N LYS A 126 2.53 19.56 14.43
CA LYS A 126 3.22 19.15 15.65
C LYS A 126 2.28 18.36 16.54
N LEU A 127 2.61 17.09 16.80
CA LEU A 127 1.84 16.23 17.72
C LEU A 127 2.44 16.19 19.14
N SER A 128 3.76 16.36 19.24
CA SER A 128 4.51 16.57 20.48
C SER A 128 5.79 17.37 20.18
N ALA A 129 6.70 17.51 21.15
CA ALA A 129 7.98 18.17 20.90
C ALA A 129 8.82 17.43 19.82
N ASP A 130 8.78 16.10 19.81
CA ASP A 130 9.60 15.19 19.00
C ASP A 130 8.77 14.34 18.02
N THR A 131 7.45 14.53 17.95
CA THR A 131 6.58 13.77 17.04
C THR A 131 5.95 14.69 16.01
N LEU A 132 6.24 14.37 14.74
CA LEU A 132 5.68 15.04 13.57
C LEU A 132 4.50 14.23 13.03
N GLY A 133 3.40 14.92 12.76
CA GLY A 133 2.27 14.39 12.02
C GLY A 133 2.24 14.96 10.60
N LEU A 134 1.93 14.13 9.61
CA LEU A 134 1.57 14.55 8.26
C LEU A 134 0.11 14.17 8.02
N TYR A 135 -0.73 15.12 7.62
CA TYR A 135 -2.15 14.89 7.34
C TYR A 135 -2.45 15.08 5.85
N TYR A 136 -3.18 14.15 5.25
CA TYR A 136 -3.68 14.22 3.87
C TYR A 136 -5.18 13.89 3.84
N PRO A 137 -6.02 14.53 2.98
CA PRO A 137 -5.69 15.61 2.04
C PRO A 137 -5.47 16.96 2.75
N ASN A 138 -5.21 18.03 1.98
CA ASN A 138 -4.96 19.39 2.47
C ASN A 138 -6.21 20.05 3.10
N ASP A 139 -6.70 19.48 4.19
CA ASP A 139 -7.75 20.01 5.05
C ASP A 139 -7.13 20.53 6.35
N ARG A 140 -6.85 21.83 6.39
CA ARG A 140 -6.25 22.50 7.56
C ARG A 140 -7.11 22.39 8.80
N GLN A 141 -8.43 22.38 8.66
CA GLN A 141 -9.30 22.31 9.83
C GLN A 141 -9.25 20.91 10.45
N ALA A 142 -9.30 19.86 9.62
CA ALA A 142 -9.16 18.49 10.10
C ALA A 142 -7.78 18.22 10.69
N ALA A 143 -6.71 18.67 10.01
CA ALA A 143 -5.34 18.51 10.49
C ALA A 143 -5.11 19.18 11.87
N MET A 144 -5.61 20.40 12.07
CA MET A 144 -5.48 21.09 13.36
C MET A 144 -6.33 20.43 14.46
N ARG A 145 -7.56 20.01 14.15
CA ARG A 145 -8.39 19.26 15.12
C ARG A 145 -7.71 17.96 15.57
N TRP A 146 -7.07 17.26 14.64
CA TRP A 146 -6.29 16.08 14.96
C TRP A 146 -5.08 16.42 15.84
N ALA A 147 -4.29 17.44 15.48
CA ALA A 147 -3.15 17.87 16.28
C ALA A 147 -3.53 18.27 17.73
N ASP A 148 -4.70 18.88 17.90
CA ASP A 148 -5.23 19.31 19.20
C ASP A 148 -5.90 18.17 19.99
N SER A 149 -6.12 17.00 19.39
CA SER A 149 -6.90 15.91 20.00
C SER A 149 -6.20 15.20 21.17
N GLY A 150 -4.89 15.41 21.34
CA GLY A 150 -4.11 14.82 22.43
C GLY A 150 -3.79 13.34 22.21
N GLU A 151 -3.64 12.58 23.30
CA GLU A 151 -3.58 11.12 23.23
C GLU A 151 -4.99 10.56 23.21
N ILE A 152 -5.30 9.74 22.22
CA ILE A 152 -6.63 9.18 22.05
C ILE A 152 -6.61 7.69 22.31
N ASN A 153 -7.63 7.22 23.04
CA ASN A 153 -7.95 5.80 23.09
C ASN A 153 -8.48 5.36 21.73
N PHE A 154 -7.74 4.48 21.08
CA PHE A 154 -8.12 3.85 19.82
C PHE A 154 -9.49 3.16 19.96
N GLN A 155 -10.45 3.46 19.09
CA GLN A 155 -11.83 2.94 19.24
C GLN A 155 -12.04 1.56 18.61
N SER A 156 -11.13 1.11 17.74
CA SER A 156 -11.23 -0.20 17.10
C SER A 156 -10.57 -1.29 17.95
N ASP A 157 -11.38 -2.23 18.43
CA ASP A 157 -10.90 -3.46 19.07
C ASP A 157 -10.06 -4.32 18.12
N TYR A 158 -10.36 -4.29 16.81
CA TYR A 158 -9.63 -5.06 15.82
C TYR A 158 -8.22 -4.49 15.59
N LEU A 159 -8.10 -3.18 15.38
CA LEU A 159 -6.79 -2.54 15.18
C LEU A 159 -5.91 -2.65 16.41
N SER A 160 -6.50 -2.65 17.61
CA SER A 160 -5.78 -2.92 18.87
C SER A 160 -5.09 -4.29 18.88
N LYS A 161 -5.70 -5.32 18.30
CA LYS A 161 -5.07 -6.65 18.14
C LYS A 161 -3.89 -6.60 17.16
N GLY A 162 -3.98 -5.77 16.12
CA GLY A 162 -2.89 -5.54 15.17
C GLY A 162 -1.64 -4.93 15.82
N ILE A 163 -1.83 -3.97 16.73
CA ILE A 163 -0.73 -3.38 17.53
C ILE A 163 -0.02 -4.46 18.33
N GLY A 164 -0.78 -5.25 19.10
CA GLY A 164 -0.22 -6.35 19.88
C GLY A 164 0.49 -7.39 19.01
N TYR A 165 0.10 -7.57 17.73
CA TYR A 165 0.82 -8.45 16.83
C TYR A 165 2.23 -7.94 16.50
N ALA A 166 2.40 -6.63 16.26
CA ALA A 166 3.70 -6.02 15.97
C ALA A 166 4.68 -6.18 17.14
N GLU A 167 4.20 -5.93 18.36
CA GLU A 167 5.02 -5.95 19.58
C GLU A 167 5.49 -7.36 19.95
N ASN A 168 4.67 -8.37 19.69
CA ASN A 168 4.90 -9.73 20.20
C ASN A 168 5.53 -10.71 19.20
N ASN A 169 5.58 -10.41 17.89
CA ASN A 169 5.93 -11.41 16.85
C ASN A 169 7.16 -11.08 16.00
N ASP A 170 8.09 -10.23 16.47
CA ASP A 170 9.30 -9.81 15.71
C ASP A 170 8.99 -9.34 14.28
N THR A 171 7.81 -8.74 14.10
CA THR A 171 7.30 -8.35 12.78
C THR A 171 7.66 -6.89 12.52
N GLN A 172 8.29 -6.61 11.39
CA GLN A 172 8.77 -5.26 11.06
C GLN A 172 7.71 -4.38 10.43
N ILE A 173 6.76 -4.97 9.70
CA ILE A 173 5.63 -4.23 9.13
C ILE A 173 4.34 -4.93 9.54
N VAL A 174 3.42 -4.18 10.14
CA VAL A 174 2.05 -4.64 10.38
C VAL A 174 1.08 -3.73 9.67
N PHE A 175 0.17 -4.29 8.90
CA PHE A 175 -0.95 -3.60 8.27
C PHE A 175 -2.25 -4.24 8.76
N ALA A 176 -3.09 -3.46 9.42
CA ALA A 176 -4.37 -3.92 9.95
C ALA A 176 -5.51 -3.06 9.40
N VAL A 177 -6.62 -3.73 9.07
CA VAL A 177 -7.85 -3.09 8.60
C VAL A 177 -9.01 -3.61 9.44
N ASP A 178 -9.76 -2.69 10.03
CA ASP A 178 -11.06 -2.98 10.63
C ASP A 178 -12.11 -3.05 9.52
N LEU A 179 -12.73 -4.23 9.41
CA LEU A 179 -13.74 -4.52 8.38
C LEU A 179 -15.11 -4.80 9.00
N ASP A 180 -15.27 -4.55 10.30
CA ASP A 180 -16.55 -4.75 10.96
C ASP A 180 -17.65 -3.94 10.26
N ASN A 181 -18.75 -4.62 9.93
CA ASN A 181 -19.88 -4.08 9.17
C ASN A 181 -19.52 -3.43 7.82
N ALA A 182 -18.35 -3.71 7.24
CA ALA A 182 -17.92 -3.11 5.98
C ALA A 182 -18.56 -3.75 4.73
N LEU A 183 -19.12 -4.95 4.87
CA LEU A 183 -19.57 -5.79 3.77
C LEU A 183 -21.04 -6.18 3.94
N ASP A 184 -21.87 -5.78 2.98
CA ASP A 184 -23.28 -6.17 2.93
C ASP A 184 -23.46 -7.56 2.27
N PRO A 185 -24.18 -8.51 2.90
CA PRO A 185 -24.40 -9.85 2.36
C PRO A 185 -25.07 -9.86 0.97
N ALA A 186 -26.04 -8.97 0.70
CA ALA A 186 -26.73 -8.96 -0.59
C ALA A 186 -25.80 -8.51 -1.73
N SER A 187 -24.97 -7.50 -1.45
CA SER A 187 -23.92 -7.01 -2.34
C SER A 187 -22.86 -8.07 -2.59
N MET A 188 -22.42 -8.78 -1.54
CA MET A 188 -21.44 -9.87 -1.67
C MET A 188 -21.98 -11.03 -2.50
N ARG A 189 -23.24 -11.42 -2.30
CA ARG A 189 -23.89 -12.44 -3.14
C ARG A 189 -23.91 -12.04 -4.61
N SER A 190 -24.38 -10.84 -4.89
CA SER A 190 -24.44 -10.32 -6.26
C SER A 190 -23.05 -10.28 -6.91
N TRP A 191 -22.03 -9.95 -6.12
CA TRP A 191 -20.64 -9.95 -6.56
C TRP A 191 -20.12 -11.36 -6.85
N ILE A 192 -20.36 -12.36 -5.99
CA ILE A 192 -19.97 -13.76 -6.22
C ILE A 192 -20.61 -14.28 -7.52
N GLU A 193 -21.91 -14.06 -7.70
CA GLU A 193 -22.66 -14.51 -8.88
C GLU A 193 -22.14 -13.85 -10.17
N SER A 194 -21.68 -12.60 -10.09
CA SER A 194 -21.20 -11.81 -11.24
C SER A 194 -19.71 -11.95 -11.54
N ASN A 195 -18.94 -12.61 -10.67
CA ASN A 195 -17.49 -12.74 -10.78
C ASN A 195 -17.06 -14.18 -10.49
N PRO A 196 -17.21 -15.10 -11.47
CA PRO A 196 -16.78 -16.47 -11.28
C PRO A 196 -15.26 -16.54 -11.08
N PHE A 197 -14.85 -17.37 -10.12
CA PHE A 197 -13.45 -17.66 -9.80
C PHE A 197 -13.26 -19.19 -9.74
N PRO A 198 -12.01 -19.69 -9.78
CA PRO A 198 -11.77 -21.14 -9.70
C PRO A 198 -12.51 -21.78 -8.51
N GLY A 199 -13.38 -22.74 -8.80
CA GLY A 199 -14.20 -23.44 -7.80
C GLY A 199 -15.51 -22.74 -7.41
N SER A 200 -15.84 -21.57 -7.94
CA SER A 200 -17.06 -20.82 -7.55
C SER A 200 -18.36 -21.55 -7.85
N THR A 201 -18.38 -22.52 -8.77
CA THR A 201 -19.55 -23.36 -9.08
C THR A 201 -19.89 -24.35 -7.97
N GLN A 202 -18.96 -24.63 -7.06
CA GLN A 202 -19.14 -25.52 -5.92
C GLN A 202 -19.69 -24.80 -4.68
N LEU A 203 -19.79 -23.46 -4.74
CA LEU A 203 -20.28 -22.63 -3.65
C LEU A 203 -21.78 -22.38 -3.75
N ASN A 204 -22.45 -22.39 -2.60
CA ASN A 204 -23.74 -21.72 -2.45
C ASN A 204 -23.49 -20.21 -2.31
N PRO A 205 -23.91 -19.35 -3.26
CA PRO A 205 -23.56 -17.93 -3.25
C PRO A 205 -24.06 -17.19 -2.01
N GLN A 206 -25.25 -17.53 -1.51
CA GLN A 206 -25.80 -16.91 -0.31
C GLN A 206 -24.99 -17.25 0.94
N SER A 207 -24.61 -18.53 1.10
CA SER A 207 -23.85 -18.98 2.26
C SER A 207 -22.45 -18.37 2.26
N ALA A 208 -21.78 -18.35 1.11
CA ALA A 208 -20.48 -17.70 0.96
C ALA A 208 -20.56 -16.19 1.22
N ALA A 209 -21.60 -15.52 0.71
CA ALA A 209 -21.81 -14.10 0.96
C ALA A 209 -21.99 -13.77 2.44
N ASN A 210 -22.76 -14.57 3.17
CA ASN A 210 -22.95 -14.38 4.61
C ASN A 210 -21.64 -14.56 5.40
N ILE A 211 -20.80 -15.53 5.02
CA ILE A 211 -19.49 -15.74 5.66
C ILE A 211 -18.57 -14.55 5.34
N ILE A 212 -18.46 -14.15 4.08
CA ILE A 212 -17.63 -13.00 3.69
C ILE A 212 -18.09 -11.71 4.37
N ALA A 213 -19.41 -11.50 4.47
CA ALA A 213 -19.98 -10.33 5.13
C ALA A 213 -19.71 -10.31 6.65
N SER A 214 -19.37 -11.46 7.25
CA SER A 214 -18.94 -11.56 8.65
C SER A 214 -17.45 -11.28 8.84
N LEU A 215 -16.72 -10.77 7.84
CA LEU A 215 -15.32 -10.44 7.99
C LEU A 215 -15.15 -9.30 9.01
N ASP A 216 -14.53 -9.59 10.15
CA ASP A 216 -14.31 -8.64 11.24
C ASP A 216 -13.12 -7.71 10.91
N GLY A 217 -12.12 -8.25 10.22
CA GLY A 217 -10.92 -7.50 9.87
C GLY A 217 -9.85 -8.35 9.22
N CYS A 218 -8.76 -7.70 8.82
CA CYS A 218 -7.57 -8.40 8.35
C CYS A 218 -6.28 -7.77 8.89
N THR A 219 -5.27 -8.61 9.11
CA THR A 219 -3.94 -8.20 9.59
C THR A 219 -2.87 -8.87 8.74
N MET A 220 -2.04 -8.09 8.06
CA MET A 220 -0.83 -8.56 7.41
C MET A 220 0.38 -8.24 8.28
N GLY A 221 1.15 -9.26 8.62
CA GLY A 221 2.47 -9.12 9.23
C GLY A 221 3.57 -9.47 8.25
N ILE A 222 4.63 -8.68 8.18
CA ILE A 222 5.81 -8.92 7.34
C ILE A 222 7.05 -9.00 8.21
N LYS A 223 7.76 -10.12 8.08
CA LYS A 223 9.05 -10.36 8.73
C LYS A 223 10.17 -10.24 7.71
N CYS A 224 11.15 -9.38 7.98
CA CYS A 224 12.35 -9.18 7.17
C CYS A 224 13.57 -9.75 7.91
N THR A 225 14.08 -10.89 7.46
CA THR A 225 15.33 -11.52 7.94
C THR A 225 16.34 -11.55 6.79
N ASP A 226 16.79 -12.74 6.38
CA ASP A 226 17.43 -13.02 5.09
C ASP A 226 16.45 -12.88 3.91
N LYS A 227 15.16 -13.10 4.17
CA LYS A 227 14.05 -12.92 3.21
C LYS A 227 12.95 -12.07 3.82
N ALA A 228 12.07 -11.55 2.97
CA ALA A 228 10.82 -10.96 3.41
C ALA A 228 9.69 -11.99 3.29
N VAL A 229 9.05 -12.32 4.42
CA VAL A 229 7.93 -13.27 4.49
C VAL A 229 6.72 -12.54 5.05
N ALA A 230 5.61 -12.60 4.33
CA ALA A 230 4.34 -12.03 4.76
C ALA A 230 3.34 -13.13 5.14
N SER A 231 2.56 -12.87 6.17
CA SER A 231 1.38 -13.64 6.53
C SER A 231 0.19 -12.71 6.67
N TRP A 232 -0.83 -12.91 5.84
CA TRP A 232 -2.07 -12.15 5.88
C TRP A 232 -3.18 -12.99 6.49
N ARG A 233 -3.65 -12.55 7.64
CA ARG A 233 -4.76 -13.14 8.38
C ARG A 233 -6.05 -12.38 8.09
N PHE A 234 -7.11 -13.10 7.84
CA PHE A 234 -8.48 -12.60 7.70
C PHE A 234 -9.32 -13.27 8.77
N ASP A 235 -9.98 -12.48 9.62
CA ASP A 235 -10.79 -12.97 10.73
C ASP A 235 -12.26 -12.74 10.46
N PHE A 236 -13.06 -13.76 10.74
CA PHE A 236 -14.49 -13.78 10.46
C PHE A 236 -15.29 -14.05 11.73
N GLY A 237 -16.46 -13.43 11.86
CA GLY A 237 -17.44 -13.77 12.90
C GLY A 237 -18.02 -15.18 12.72
N ALA A 238 -18.06 -15.70 11.49
CA ALA A 238 -18.55 -17.05 11.15
C ALA A 238 -17.42 -18.06 10.87
N ASN A 239 -17.71 -19.35 11.03
CA ASN A 239 -16.79 -20.43 10.64
C ASN A 239 -16.62 -20.45 9.10
N VAL A 240 -15.36 -20.51 8.65
CA VAL A 240 -15.00 -20.40 7.22
C VAL A 240 -14.59 -21.71 6.58
N LYS A 241 -14.76 -22.84 7.28
CA LYS A 241 -14.38 -24.17 6.79
C LYS A 241 -15.08 -24.54 5.47
N THR A 242 -16.31 -24.08 5.27
CA THR A 242 -17.05 -24.30 4.01
C THR A 242 -16.43 -23.57 2.82
N LEU A 243 -15.58 -22.57 3.06
CA LEU A 243 -14.83 -21.85 2.03
C LEU A 243 -13.47 -22.48 1.73
N GLU A 244 -13.01 -23.50 2.46
CA GLU A 244 -11.61 -23.98 2.40
C GLU A 244 -11.10 -24.25 0.97
N LEU A 245 -11.90 -24.90 0.12
CA LEU A 245 -11.53 -25.22 -1.26
C LEU A 245 -11.38 -24.00 -2.18
N VAL A 246 -11.95 -22.86 -1.79
CA VAL A 246 -12.11 -21.66 -2.62
C VAL A 246 -11.68 -20.38 -1.91
N ALA A 247 -11.22 -20.46 -0.67
CA ALA A 247 -10.93 -19.31 0.18
C ALA A 247 -9.81 -18.44 -0.42
N LYS A 248 -8.74 -19.07 -0.91
CA LYS A 248 -7.64 -18.36 -1.59
C LYS A 248 -8.12 -17.60 -2.83
N PRO A 249 -8.68 -18.24 -3.88
CA PRO A 249 -9.09 -17.50 -5.07
C PRO A 249 -10.15 -16.45 -4.74
N LEU A 250 -11.06 -16.72 -3.82
CA LEU A 250 -12.06 -15.76 -3.36
C LEU A 250 -11.43 -14.50 -2.75
N ILE A 251 -10.52 -14.67 -1.79
CA ILE A 251 -9.90 -13.56 -1.06
C ILE A 251 -8.90 -12.80 -1.93
N LEU A 252 -8.16 -13.48 -2.81
CA LEU A 252 -7.33 -12.79 -3.80
C LEU A 252 -8.19 -11.90 -4.71
N ASN A 253 -9.36 -12.36 -5.14
CA ASN A 253 -10.28 -11.50 -5.91
C ASN A 253 -10.81 -10.30 -5.10
N LEU A 254 -10.97 -10.42 -3.78
CA LEU A 254 -11.35 -9.30 -2.91
C LEU A 254 -10.20 -8.31 -2.72
N ILE A 255 -8.98 -8.80 -2.47
CA ILE A 255 -7.74 -8.00 -2.39
C ILE A 255 -7.52 -7.24 -3.71
N ASP A 256 -7.72 -7.92 -4.84
CA ASP A 256 -7.66 -7.31 -6.16
C ASP A 256 -8.67 -6.17 -6.30
N ARG A 257 -9.89 -6.31 -5.79
CA ARG A 257 -10.89 -5.23 -5.83
C ARG A 257 -10.41 -3.98 -5.08
N LEU A 258 -9.68 -4.17 -3.99
CA LEU A 258 -9.09 -3.08 -3.19
C LEU A 258 -7.80 -2.50 -3.82
N GLY A 259 -7.28 -3.10 -4.89
CA GLY A 259 -6.01 -2.69 -5.51
C GLY A 259 -4.79 -3.00 -4.64
N LEU A 260 -4.88 -4.06 -3.83
CA LEU A 260 -3.83 -4.52 -2.92
C LEU A 260 -3.13 -5.80 -3.40
N SER A 261 -3.37 -6.19 -4.66
CA SER A 261 -2.82 -7.40 -5.24
C SER A 261 -1.30 -7.32 -5.35
N LEU A 262 -0.62 -8.38 -4.90
CA LEU A 262 0.82 -8.55 -5.10
C LEU A 262 1.05 -9.74 -6.02
N THR A 263 2.12 -9.67 -6.81
CA THR A 263 2.43 -10.71 -7.80
C THR A 263 2.70 -12.06 -7.15
N SER A 264 3.42 -12.04 -6.04
CA SER A 264 3.83 -13.23 -5.30
C SER A 264 2.64 -13.99 -4.70
N MET A 265 1.50 -13.33 -4.46
CA MET A 265 0.31 -13.93 -3.82
C MET A 265 -0.27 -15.13 -4.57
N GLN A 266 -0.04 -15.24 -5.89
CA GLN A 266 -0.46 -16.41 -6.64
C GLN A 266 0.21 -17.70 -6.14
N THR A 267 1.44 -17.60 -5.67
CA THR A 267 2.24 -18.73 -5.17
C THR A 267 2.08 -18.98 -3.67
N TRP A 268 1.45 -18.06 -2.95
CA TRP A 268 1.33 -18.14 -1.50
C TRP A 268 0.45 -19.32 -1.04
N GLU A 269 0.76 -19.88 0.12
CA GLU A 269 -0.05 -20.94 0.73
C GLU A 269 -1.24 -20.34 1.45
N ALA A 270 -2.40 -20.99 1.34
CA ALA A 270 -3.60 -20.60 2.10
C ALA A 270 -3.97 -21.70 3.09
N ARG A 271 -4.34 -21.31 4.31
CA ARG A 271 -4.78 -22.22 5.38
C ARG A 271 -6.01 -21.66 6.08
N VAL A 272 -7.04 -22.47 6.21
CA VAL A 272 -8.23 -22.14 7.00
C VAL A 272 -8.08 -22.74 8.39
N ASN A 273 -8.36 -21.94 9.42
CA ASN A 273 -8.41 -22.38 10.79
C ASN A 273 -9.66 -21.80 11.47
N ASP A 274 -10.70 -22.63 11.59
CA ASP A 274 -12.01 -22.29 12.20
C ASP A 274 -12.65 -21.02 11.61
N LYS A 275 -12.36 -19.87 12.21
CA LYS A 275 -12.87 -18.53 11.86
C LYS A 275 -11.84 -17.62 11.19
N SER A 276 -10.65 -18.15 10.88
CA SER A 276 -9.58 -17.37 10.27
C SER A 276 -9.09 -18.02 8.99
N LEU A 277 -8.74 -17.19 8.01
CA LEU A 277 -7.98 -17.58 6.83
C LEU A 277 -6.60 -16.93 6.89
N PHE A 278 -5.56 -17.72 6.63
CA PHE A 278 -4.19 -17.26 6.50
C PHE A 278 -3.73 -17.42 5.06
N ILE A 279 -3.09 -16.41 4.50
CA ILE A 279 -2.37 -16.48 3.21
C ILE A 279 -0.93 -16.07 3.47
N THR A 280 0.03 -16.96 3.23
CA THR A 280 1.43 -16.76 3.61
C THR A 280 2.38 -17.03 2.45
N GLY A 281 3.40 -16.20 2.28
CA GLY A 281 4.48 -16.46 1.34
C GLY A 281 5.56 -15.39 1.32
N GLU A 282 6.53 -15.57 0.43
CA GLU A 282 7.67 -14.67 0.28
C GLU A 282 7.26 -13.42 -0.53
N LEU A 283 7.84 -12.28 -0.17
CA LEU A 283 7.71 -11.00 -0.86
C LEU A 283 9.02 -10.68 -1.60
N SER A 284 8.89 -10.17 -2.82
CA SER A 284 10.01 -9.53 -3.52
C SER A 284 10.21 -8.08 -3.02
N PRO A 285 11.38 -7.46 -3.25
CA PRO A 285 11.57 -6.03 -3.00
C PRO A 285 10.52 -5.16 -3.71
N SER A 286 10.13 -5.52 -4.94
CA SER A 286 9.05 -4.84 -5.65
C SER A 286 7.70 -4.95 -4.93
N ASP A 287 7.36 -6.11 -4.38
CA ASP A 287 6.09 -6.27 -3.64
C ASP A 287 6.07 -5.40 -2.38
N ILE A 288 7.21 -5.27 -1.67
CA ILE A 288 7.32 -4.36 -0.52
C ILE A 288 7.15 -2.91 -0.95
N ARG A 289 7.77 -2.46 -2.04
CA ARG A 289 7.58 -1.08 -2.54
C ARG A 289 6.12 -0.79 -2.89
N VAL A 290 5.43 -1.75 -3.50
CA VAL A 290 3.99 -1.64 -3.78
C VAL A 290 3.21 -1.56 -2.47
N LEU A 291 3.49 -2.41 -1.49
CA LEU A 291 2.86 -2.31 -0.18
C LEU A 291 3.12 -0.95 0.47
N MET A 292 4.37 -0.50 0.56
CA MET A 292 4.69 0.82 1.13
C MET A 292 3.99 1.98 0.40
N SER A 293 3.70 1.85 -0.91
CA SER A 293 2.90 2.83 -1.68
C SER A 293 1.43 2.90 -1.28
N VAL A 294 0.88 1.79 -0.77
CA VAL A 294 -0.50 1.68 -0.30
C VAL A 294 -0.62 2.25 1.11
N LEU A 295 0.39 1.98 1.94
CA LEU A 295 0.29 2.07 3.38
C LEU A 295 0.49 3.49 3.91
N ALA A 296 1.07 4.39 3.11
CA ALA A 296 1.09 5.83 3.33
C ALA A 296 1.55 6.59 2.06
N LYS A 297 1.23 7.88 1.95
CA LYS A 297 2.02 8.81 1.13
C LYS A 297 3.44 8.82 1.72
N SER A 298 4.36 8.21 0.98
CA SER A 298 5.70 7.78 1.44
C SER A 298 6.49 8.87 2.20
N PRO A 299 7.32 8.50 3.20
CA PRO A 299 8.25 9.39 3.89
C PRO A 299 9.38 9.94 3.00
N GLU A 300 9.36 9.78 1.67
CA GLU A 300 10.43 10.22 0.77
C GLU A 300 10.84 11.69 0.97
N SER A 301 9.93 12.50 1.50
CA SER A 301 10.12 13.89 1.97
C SER A 301 10.96 14.05 3.25
N LEU A 302 10.92 13.08 4.17
CA LEU A 302 11.53 13.13 5.50
C LEU A 302 13.05 13.00 5.45
N ASP A 303 13.60 12.36 4.41
CA ASP A 303 15.04 12.31 4.15
C ASP A 303 15.62 13.73 3.96
N GLN A 304 14.88 14.64 3.33
CA GLN A 304 15.28 16.04 3.16
C GLN A 304 15.21 16.87 4.44
N LEU A 305 14.48 16.39 5.44
CA LEU A 305 14.34 17.06 6.73
C LEU A 305 15.48 16.69 7.68
N GLN A 306 15.98 15.45 7.64
CA GLN A 306 17.12 15.03 8.47
C GLN A 306 18.48 15.43 7.91
N LEU A 307 18.64 15.50 6.58
CA LEU A 307 19.85 16.03 5.93
C LEU A 307 20.16 17.50 6.31
N SER A 308 19.19 18.23 6.85
CA SER A 308 19.41 19.59 7.36
C SER A 308 20.24 19.64 8.65
N LYS A 309 20.41 18.51 9.36
CA LYS A 309 21.16 18.41 10.62
C LYS A 309 22.68 18.31 10.40
N GLU A 310 23.12 17.66 9.32
CA GLU A 310 24.55 17.56 8.97
C GLU A 310 25.09 18.83 8.29
N SER A 311 24.21 19.72 7.85
CA SER A 311 24.57 20.93 7.10
C SER A 311 24.70 22.19 7.97
N ALA A 312 24.49 22.11 9.29
CA ALA A 312 24.62 23.26 10.20
C ALA A 312 26.08 23.72 10.45
N GLY A 313 27.04 23.22 9.66
CA GLY A 313 28.47 23.54 9.77
C GLY A 313 29.17 23.96 8.48
N SER A 314 28.49 24.07 7.32
CA SER A 314 29.15 24.53 6.08
C SER A 314 28.19 25.27 5.15
N PRO A 315 28.51 26.48 4.64
CA PRO A 315 27.55 27.31 3.88
C PRO A 315 27.22 26.83 2.45
N ASN A 316 27.37 25.55 2.10
CA ASN A 316 27.36 25.12 0.68
C ASN A 316 26.99 23.64 0.43
N SER A 317 25.90 23.12 0.99
CA SER A 317 25.44 21.74 0.71
C SER A 317 24.05 21.66 0.05
N SER A 318 23.67 22.66 -0.76
CA SER A 318 22.61 22.44 -1.75
C SER A 318 23.17 21.56 -2.87
N LEU A 319 22.50 20.45 -3.17
CA LEU A 319 22.83 19.62 -4.34
C LEU A 319 22.89 20.50 -5.59
N THR A 320 23.91 20.28 -6.40
CA THR A 320 24.03 20.99 -7.67
C THR A 320 22.85 20.65 -8.58
N LYS A 321 22.52 21.54 -9.53
CA LYS A 321 21.43 21.29 -10.49
C LYS A 321 21.56 19.93 -11.18
N VAL A 322 22.78 19.51 -11.48
CA VAL A 322 23.07 18.22 -12.13
C VAL A 322 22.74 17.04 -11.22
N GLU A 323 23.18 17.09 -9.96
CA GLU A 323 22.95 16.02 -8.97
C GLU A 323 21.47 15.88 -8.63
N SER A 324 20.78 17.00 -8.37
CA SER A 324 19.32 17.00 -8.13
C SER A 324 18.55 16.46 -9.34
N THR A 325 18.95 16.86 -10.55
CA THR A 325 18.34 16.35 -11.80
C THR A 325 18.57 14.85 -11.96
N LYS A 326 19.77 14.36 -11.67
CA LYS A 326 20.09 12.93 -11.77
C LYS A 326 19.30 12.10 -10.76
N MET A 327 19.26 12.55 -9.51
CA MET A 327 18.48 11.91 -8.46
C MET A 327 16.98 11.83 -8.83
N HIS A 328 16.40 12.94 -9.31
CA HIS A 328 15.00 12.96 -9.76
C HIS A 328 14.78 11.99 -10.94
N TYR A 329 15.69 11.97 -11.92
CA TYR A 329 15.61 11.07 -13.07
C TYR A 329 15.67 9.59 -12.66
N ASP A 330 16.58 9.23 -11.75
CA ASP A 330 16.73 7.86 -11.25
C ASP A 330 15.50 7.40 -10.46
N MET A 331 14.93 8.29 -9.62
CA MET A 331 13.67 8.04 -8.90
C MET A 331 12.50 7.84 -9.86
N LEU A 332 12.36 8.71 -10.86
CA LEU A 332 11.31 8.60 -11.88
C LEU A 332 11.44 7.29 -12.65
N ASN A 333 12.66 6.91 -13.05
CA ASN A 333 12.92 5.62 -13.69
C ASN A 333 12.55 4.43 -12.81
N LYS A 334 12.86 4.49 -11.50
CA LYS A 334 12.49 3.44 -10.55
C LYS A 334 10.98 3.28 -10.44
N ILE A 335 10.26 4.40 -10.29
CA ILE A 335 8.79 4.45 -10.32
C ILE A 335 8.26 3.84 -11.62
N LEU A 336 8.77 4.24 -12.78
CA LEU A 336 8.33 3.73 -14.08
C LEU A 336 8.62 2.23 -14.27
N ARG A 337 9.73 1.72 -13.75
CA ARG A 337 10.02 0.27 -13.74
C ARG A 337 9.01 -0.49 -12.91
N ASP A 338 8.66 0.02 -11.73
CA ASP A 338 7.65 -0.59 -10.88
C ASP A 338 6.25 -0.56 -11.55
N ILE A 339 5.92 0.48 -12.33
CA ILE A 339 4.67 0.52 -13.14
C ILE A 339 4.73 -0.40 -14.36
N THR A 340 5.90 -0.57 -14.96
CA THR A 340 5.99 -1.36 -16.20
C THR A 340 6.11 -2.86 -15.95
N HIS A 341 6.40 -3.27 -14.70
CA HIS A 341 6.52 -4.66 -14.27
C HIS A 341 5.32 -5.52 -14.74
N PRO A 342 5.54 -6.79 -15.17
CA PRO A 342 4.49 -7.67 -15.72
C PRO A 342 3.27 -7.89 -14.81
N THR A 343 3.40 -7.58 -13.52
CA THR A 343 2.35 -7.54 -12.51
C THR A 343 1.11 -6.75 -12.96
N ASN A 344 1.32 -5.63 -13.65
CA ASN A 344 0.26 -4.73 -14.11
C ASN A 344 -0.60 -5.28 -15.26
N SER A 345 -0.19 -6.40 -15.86
CA SER A 345 -0.97 -7.11 -16.87
C SER A 345 -2.02 -8.05 -16.26
N ILE A 346 -1.84 -8.40 -14.98
CA ILE A 346 -2.66 -9.37 -14.24
C ILE A 346 -3.73 -8.67 -13.39
N LEU A 347 -3.51 -7.39 -13.06
CA LEU A 347 -4.44 -6.59 -12.26
C LEU A 347 -5.81 -6.39 -12.94
N THR A 348 -6.87 -6.42 -12.12
CA THR A 348 -8.20 -6.00 -12.57
C THR A 348 -8.22 -4.51 -12.92
N SER A 349 -9.18 -4.05 -13.74
CA SER A 349 -9.27 -2.65 -14.15
C SER A 349 -9.34 -1.67 -12.95
N GLY A 350 -10.00 -2.05 -11.86
CA GLY A 350 -10.09 -1.23 -10.65
C GLY A 350 -8.79 -1.17 -9.86
N ALA A 351 -8.15 -2.33 -9.63
CA ALA A 351 -6.82 -2.40 -9.05
C ALA A 351 -5.83 -1.54 -9.83
N LYS A 352 -5.85 -1.68 -11.15
CA LYS A 352 -4.98 -0.94 -12.05
C LYS A 352 -5.25 0.56 -11.99
N ALA A 353 -6.50 1.00 -11.89
CA ALA A 353 -6.81 2.42 -11.72
C ALA A 353 -6.19 2.99 -10.43
N ASN A 354 -6.43 2.33 -9.29
CA ASN A 354 -5.87 2.76 -8.01
C ASN A 354 -4.34 2.71 -8.02
N TYR A 355 -3.76 1.69 -8.65
CA TYR A 355 -2.31 1.58 -8.86
C TYR A 355 -1.77 2.80 -9.62
N LEU A 356 -2.34 3.12 -10.78
CA LEU A 356 -1.91 4.25 -11.61
C LEU A 356 -2.06 5.60 -10.90
N GLU A 357 -3.16 5.80 -10.16
CA GLU A 357 -3.37 7.01 -9.37
C GLU A 357 -2.31 7.19 -8.27
N ARG A 358 -1.95 6.10 -7.58
CA ARG A 358 -0.91 6.12 -6.54
C ARG A 358 0.45 6.46 -7.12
N TYR A 359 0.81 5.87 -8.25
CA TYR A 359 2.09 6.18 -8.89
C TYR A 359 2.12 7.57 -9.52
N ALA A 360 1.01 8.08 -10.05
CA ALA A 360 0.90 9.49 -10.46
C ALA A 360 1.17 10.42 -9.27
N SER A 361 0.54 10.15 -8.13
CA SER A 361 0.76 10.89 -6.89
C SER A 361 2.21 10.82 -6.40
N LYS A 362 2.91 9.69 -6.59
CA LYS A 362 4.33 9.57 -6.23
C LYS A 362 5.21 10.45 -7.09
N ILE A 363 4.92 10.52 -8.39
CA ILE A 363 5.68 11.37 -9.32
C ILE A 363 5.53 12.85 -8.93
N ASP A 364 4.33 13.29 -8.57
CA ASP A 364 4.10 14.67 -8.12
C ASP A 364 4.80 14.99 -6.79
N GLY A 365 4.99 13.96 -5.94
CA GLY A 365 5.73 14.09 -4.69
C GLY A 365 7.25 14.11 -4.84
N LEU A 366 7.80 14.00 -6.06
CA LEU A 366 9.24 14.01 -6.26
C LEU A 366 9.84 15.41 -5.99
N PRO A 367 11.11 15.49 -5.54
CA PRO A 367 11.77 16.76 -5.29
C PRO A 367 11.86 17.62 -6.56
N ILE A 368 11.47 18.89 -6.47
CA ILE A 368 11.49 19.81 -7.64
C ILE A 368 12.62 20.86 -7.60
N LEU A 369 13.27 21.02 -6.44
CA LEU A 369 14.28 22.07 -6.25
C LEU A 369 15.58 21.75 -7.01
N ASN A 370 16.11 22.74 -7.72
CA ASN A 370 17.31 22.60 -8.56
C ASN A 370 17.21 21.46 -9.58
N VAL A 371 16.02 21.10 -10.04
CA VAL A 371 15.82 20.09 -11.09
C VAL A 371 15.69 20.78 -12.45
N ASP A 372 16.14 20.11 -13.51
CA ASP A 372 15.95 20.55 -14.89
C ASP A 372 14.47 20.68 -15.27
N GLU A 373 14.11 21.82 -15.89
CA GLU A 373 12.73 22.15 -16.24
C GLU A 373 12.09 21.16 -17.23
N ASP A 374 12.87 20.59 -18.15
CA ASP A 374 12.35 19.59 -19.10
C ASP A 374 12.02 18.27 -18.40
N LEU A 375 12.83 17.90 -17.39
CA LEU A 375 12.55 16.73 -16.56
C LEU A 375 11.30 16.96 -15.71
N LEU A 376 11.14 18.14 -15.13
CA LEU A 376 9.93 18.49 -14.39
C LEU A 376 8.69 18.44 -15.29
N GLY A 377 8.75 19.04 -16.48
CA GLY A 377 7.65 19.00 -17.46
C GLY A 377 7.30 17.58 -17.88
N THR A 378 8.31 16.74 -18.16
CA THR A 378 8.10 15.33 -18.52
C THR A 378 7.50 14.53 -17.36
N SER A 379 7.97 14.75 -16.13
CA SER A 379 7.42 14.09 -14.94
C SER A 379 5.93 14.40 -14.74
N ALA A 380 5.54 15.68 -14.85
CA ALA A 380 4.15 16.12 -14.76
C ALA A 380 3.28 15.54 -15.89
N GLU A 381 3.81 15.47 -17.12
CA GLU A 381 3.11 14.85 -18.24
C GLU A 381 2.85 13.35 -18.01
N ILE A 382 3.85 12.63 -17.50
CA ILE A 382 3.71 11.21 -17.15
C ILE A 382 2.65 11.04 -16.05
N ALA A 383 2.71 11.83 -14.98
CA ALA A 383 1.72 11.78 -13.90
C ALA A 383 0.29 12.01 -14.42
N MET A 384 0.08 13.03 -15.27
CA MET A 384 -1.22 13.27 -15.91
C MET A 384 -1.69 12.07 -16.75
N ARG A 385 -0.81 11.48 -17.56
CA ARG A 385 -1.15 10.31 -18.40
C ARG A 385 -1.59 9.11 -17.56
N LEU A 386 -0.93 8.87 -16.42
CA LEU A 386 -1.32 7.83 -15.47
C LEU A 386 -2.71 8.10 -14.87
N ARG A 387 -3.02 9.35 -14.50
CA ARG A 387 -4.36 9.74 -14.01
C ARG A 387 -5.44 9.58 -15.06
N THR A 388 -5.22 10.06 -16.28
CA THR A 388 -6.17 9.87 -17.39
C THR A 388 -6.44 8.39 -17.64
N GLN A 389 -5.42 7.54 -17.53
CA GLN A 389 -5.60 6.09 -17.62
C GLN A 389 -6.41 5.53 -16.45
N SER A 390 -6.12 5.97 -15.22
CA SER A 390 -6.88 5.61 -14.01
C SER A 390 -8.37 5.96 -14.15
N GLU A 391 -8.68 7.17 -14.61
CA GLU A 391 -10.05 7.64 -14.87
C GLU A 391 -10.74 6.83 -15.97
N GLY A 392 -10.04 6.55 -17.08
CA GLY A 392 -10.57 5.70 -18.15
C GLY A 392 -10.92 4.29 -17.66
N LEU A 393 -10.08 3.72 -16.80
CA LEU A 393 -10.33 2.41 -16.18
C LEU A 393 -11.53 2.45 -15.22
N ARG A 394 -11.65 3.49 -14.39
CA ARG A 394 -12.82 3.70 -13.50
C ARG A 394 -14.10 3.91 -14.31
N GLY A 395 -14.06 4.72 -15.37
CA GLY A 395 -15.18 4.96 -16.27
C GLY A 395 -15.68 3.70 -16.97
N ASN A 396 -14.77 2.81 -17.37
CA ASN A 396 -15.13 1.51 -17.94
C ASN A 396 -15.79 0.58 -16.90
N GLN A 397 -15.41 0.66 -15.63
CA GLN A 397 -16.09 -0.07 -14.56
C GLN A 397 -17.51 0.45 -14.30
N ILE A 398 -17.70 1.77 -14.28
CA ILE A 398 -19.02 2.39 -14.11
C ILE A 398 -19.96 2.00 -15.24
N LYS A 399 -19.48 2.04 -16.50
CA LYS A 399 -20.26 1.60 -17.66
C LYS A 399 -20.66 0.13 -17.53
N ALA A 400 -19.74 -0.75 -17.16
CA ALA A 400 -20.02 -2.17 -16.93
C ALA A 400 -21.04 -2.42 -15.79
N GLY A 401 -21.03 -1.58 -14.74
CA GLY A 401 -22.03 -1.61 -13.67
C GLY A 401 -23.40 -1.10 -14.13
N ASN A 402 -23.45 -0.05 -14.94
CA ASN A 402 -24.71 0.49 -15.47
C ASN A 402 -25.43 -0.51 -16.41
N TYR A 403 -24.69 -1.32 -17.16
CA TYR A 403 -25.28 -2.44 -17.93
C TYR A 403 -25.90 -3.53 -17.04
N SER A 404 -25.48 -3.67 -15.76
CA SER A 404 -26.12 -4.64 -14.83
C SER A 404 -27.42 -4.13 -14.23
N ASN A 405 -27.60 -2.81 -14.12
CA ASN A 405 -28.85 -2.22 -13.64
C ASN A 405 -29.91 -2.13 -14.75
N ASN A 406 -29.49 -1.86 -15.99
CA ASN A 406 -30.43 -1.68 -17.10
C ASN A 406 -30.92 -3.00 -17.74
N SER A 407 -30.31 -4.14 -17.44
CA SER A 407 -30.75 -5.45 -17.95
C SER A 407 -31.90 -6.09 -17.16
N ARG A 408 -32.39 -5.41 -16.11
CA ARG A 408 -33.59 -5.81 -15.36
C ARG A 408 -34.87 -5.10 -15.83
N GLU A 409 -34.76 -4.16 -16.77
CA GLU A 409 -35.91 -3.49 -17.38
C GLU A 409 -35.98 -3.89 -18.86
N TYR A 410 -37.14 -4.41 -19.29
CA TYR A 410 -37.43 -5.03 -20.60
C TYR A 410 -37.15 -6.53 -20.75
N SER A 411 -37.95 -7.35 -20.05
CA SER A 411 -38.44 -8.60 -20.63
C SER A 411 -39.97 -8.55 -20.70
N TYR A 412 -40.48 -8.02 -21.81
CA TYR A 412 -41.87 -8.19 -22.21
C TYR A 412 -41.90 -8.77 -23.63
N ASN A 413 -42.26 -10.05 -23.69
CA ASN A 413 -42.97 -10.73 -24.77
C ASN A 413 -42.34 -10.83 -26.18
N GLY A 414 -42.11 -12.06 -26.64
CA GLY A 414 -41.84 -12.36 -28.04
C GLY A 414 -41.11 -13.67 -28.25
N GLY A 415 -41.85 -14.79 -28.34
CA GLY A 415 -41.31 -16.11 -28.60
C GLY A 415 -40.53 -16.18 -29.91
N SER A 416 -39.31 -16.72 -29.86
CA SER A 416 -38.60 -17.23 -31.03
C SER A 416 -37.54 -18.23 -30.56
N TYR A 417 -37.64 -19.46 -31.05
CA TYR A 417 -36.65 -20.52 -30.84
C TYR A 417 -35.36 -20.16 -31.60
N GLY A 418 -34.42 -19.53 -30.89
CA GLY A 418 -33.07 -19.28 -31.37
C GLY A 418 -32.06 -19.70 -30.31
N LEU A 419 -31.35 -20.80 -30.56
CA LEU A 419 -30.15 -21.22 -29.81
C LEU A 419 -29.08 -20.12 -29.91
N ARG A 420 -29.08 -19.19 -28.96
CA ARG A 420 -27.98 -18.23 -28.73
C ARG A 420 -27.11 -18.75 -27.59
N TYR A 421 -25.97 -19.33 -27.93
CA TYR A 421 -24.78 -19.28 -27.05
C TYR A 421 -24.27 -17.83 -27.06
N GLY A 422 -24.95 -16.96 -26.31
CA GLY A 422 -24.55 -15.56 -26.15
C GLY A 422 -23.91 -15.36 -24.79
N LEU A 423 -22.62 -15.01 -24.77
CA LEU A 423 -22.05 -14.28 -23.63
C LEU A 423 -22.98 -13.09 -23.34
N SER A 424 -23.34 -12.85 -22.09
CA SER A 424 -24.23 -11.73 -21.75
C SER A 424 -23.60 -10.41 -22.23
N ASP A 425 -24.40 -9.42 -22.62
CA ASP A 425 -23.90 -8.10 -23.05
C ASP A 425 -22.94 -7.48 -22.00
N GLN A 426 -23.14 -7.85 -20.73
CA GLN A 426 -22.25 -7.57 -19.60
C GLN A 426 -20.85 -8.18 -19.75
N GLN A 427 -20.75 -9.46 -20.12
CA GLN A 427 -19.48 -10.14 -20.36
C GLN A 427 -18.78 -9.54 -21.57
N VAL A 428 -19.52 -9.25 -22.64
CA VAL A 428 -18.98 -8.61 -23.86
C VAL A 428 -18.44 -7.21 -23.56
N ALA A 429 -19.19 -6.37 -22.82
CA ALA A 429 -18.73 -5.04 -22.41
C ALA A 429 -17.50 -5.10 -21.47
N LYS A 430 -17.46 -6.04 -20.52
CA LYS A 430 -16.27 -6.25 -19.66
C LYS A 430 -15.07 -6.74 -20.47
N HIS A 431 -15.26 -7.67 -21.42
CA HIS A 431 -14.18 -8.19 -22.26
C HIS A 431 -13.64 -7.12 -23.23
N LEU A 432 -14.51 -6.35 -23.87
CA LEU A 432 -14.14 -5.22 -24.73
C LEU A 432 -13.45 -4.12 -23.92
N GLY A 433 -13.95 -3.80 -22.74
CA GLY A 433 -13.34 -2.84 -21.82
C GLY A 433 -11.93 -3.28 -21.39
N ARG A 434 -11.74 -4.55 -21.04
CA ARG A 434 -10.42 -5.12 -20.71
C ARG A 434 -9.47 -5.10 -21.91
N ALA A 435 -9.94 -5.49 -23.10
CA ALA A 435 -9.13 -5.48 -24.32
C ALA A 435 -8.70 -4.06 -24.73
N SER A 436 -9.63 -3.10 -24.70
CA SER A 436 -9.37 -1.69 -24.97
C SER A 436 -8.40 -1.08 -23.93
N SER A 437 -8.55 -1.45 -22.66
CA SER A 437 -7.66 -1.02 -21.57
C SER A 437 -6.26 -1.64 -21.66
N ALA A 438 -6.16 -2.87 -22.18
CA ALA A 438 -4.87 -3.53 -22.43
C ALA A 438 -4.14 -2.88 -23.60
N LEU A 439 -4.84 -2.60 -24.71
CA LEU A 439 -4.30 -1.93 -25.89
C LEU A 439 -3.83 -0.50 -25.58
N SER A 440 -4.66 0.30 -24.91
CA SER A 440 -4.29 1.65 -24.46
C SER A 440 -3.11 1.63 -23.48
N GLY A 441 -3.03 0.63 -22.61
CA GLY A 441 -1.89 0.45 -21.71
C GLY A 441 -0.58 0.13 -22.41
N VAL A 442 -0.58 -0.68 -23.48
CA VAL A 442 0.62 -0.95 -24.27
C VAL A 442 1.08 0.30 -25.01
N GLU A 443 0.15 1.05 -25.61
CA GLU A 443 0.46 2.27 -26.34
C GLU A 443 1.02 3.36 -25.42
N GLN A 444 0.42 3.56 -24.25
CA GLN A 444 0.93 4.49 -23.25
C GLN A 444 2.32 4.11 -22.72
N LYS A 445 2.59 2.81 -22.51
CA LYS A 445 3.93 2.34 -22.12
C LYS A 445 4.98 2.71 -23.16
N LYS A 446 4.67 2.56 -24.46
CA LYS A 446 5.57 2.99 -25.54
C LYS A 446 5.79 4.49 -25.55
N GLN A 447 4.72 5.27 -25.37
CA GLN A 447 4.82 6.73 -25.32
C GLN A 447 5.68 7.21 -24.15
N ILE A 448 5.49 6.65 -22.95
CA ILE A 448 6.32 6.96 -21.77
C ILE A 448 7.79 6.54 -22.02
N ALA A 449 8.03 5.38 -22.61
CA ALA A 449 9.39 4.93 -22.93
C ALA A 449 10.09 5.86 -23.93
N ASN A 450 9.37 6.34 -24.94
CA ASN A 450 9.89 7.30 -25.91
C ASN A 450 10.20 8.65 -25.26
N LEU A 451 9.28 9.18 -24.44
CA LEU A 451 9.50 10.42 -23.67
C LEU A 451 10.76 10.32 -22.80
N MET A 452 10.93 9.22 -22.05
CA MET A 452 12.11 9.01 -21.22
C MET A 452 13.40 8.84 -22.01
N ALA A 453 13.35 8.21 -23.19
CA ALA A 453 14.51 8.05 -24.06
C ALA A 453 14.96 9.39 -24.67
N ASP A 454 14.01 10.22 -25.10
CA ASP A 454 14.31 11.54 -25.65
C ASP A 454 14.80 12.50 -24.55
N LEU A 455 14.18 12.46 -23.37
CA LEU A 455 14.63 13.21 -22.22
C LEU A 455 16.05 12.83 -21.80
N ARG A 456 16.37 11.53 -21.73
CA ARG A 456 17.72 11.04 -21.42
C ARG A 456 18.75 11.62 -22.37
N ARG A 457 18.49 11.60 -23.68
CA ARG A 457 19.38 12.18 -24.69
C ARG A 457 19.61 13.67 -24.46
N THR A 458 18.53 14.42 -24.21
CA THR A 458 18.59 15.86 -23.97
C THR A 458 19.39 16.19 -22.71
N LEU A 459 19.14 15.48 -21.60
CA LEU A 459 19.85 15.70 -20.34
C LEU A 459 21.33 15.30 -20.43
N THR A 460 21.64 14.15 -21.03
CA THR A 460 23.03 13.72 -21.25
C THR A 460 23.80 14.73 -22.11
N GLN A 461 23.19 15.26 -23.18
CA GLN A 461 23.82 16.30 -24.00
C GLN A 461 24.01 17.63 -23.25
N ARG A 462 23.04 18.02 -22.43
CA ARG A 462 23.07 19.29 -21.69
C ARG A 462 24.10 19.27 -20.56
N TYR A 463 24.15 18.19 -19.79
CA TYR A 463 24.95 18.11 -18.57
C TYR A 463 26.24 17.31 -18.73
N GLN A 464 26.45 16.63 -19.87
CA GLN A 464 27.64 15.81 -20.13
C GLN A 464 27.85 14.71 -19.08
N VAL A 465 26.76 14.25 -18.47
CA VAL A 465 26.71 13.16 -17.49
C VAL A 465 25.73 12.12 -18.01
N GLU A 466 25.99 10.85 -17.75
CA GLU A 466 25.08 9.78 -18.13
C GLU A 466 23.88 9.71 -17.17
N PHE A 467 22.69 9.87 -17.75
CA PHE A 467 21.41 9.70 -17.06
C PHE A 467 20.90 8.28 -17.26
#